data_AF-A0A1Z9T1C8-F1
#
_entry.id   AF-A0A1Z9T1C8-F1
#
_cell.length_a   1.000
_cell.length_b   1.000
_cell.length_c   1.000
_cell.angle_alpha   90.00
_cell.angle_beta   90.00
_cell.angle_gamma   90.00
#
_symmetry.space_group_name_H-M   'P 1'
#
loop_
_entity.id
_entity.type
_entity.pdbx_description
1 polymer ?
#
loop_
_entity_poly.entity_id
_entity_poly.type
_entity_poly.pdbx_seq_one_letter_code
_entity_poly.pdbx_strand_id
1 'polypeptide(L)'
;MTAAARVALVVDNTRTQKQRSKRSAPTQSFLTDKHSIYGGKAEIVRTQQSGGYWHFRMWISEESKYVRKTLKTKHLDTAVERAENEFFAIKANLNSGKRIFSPTVQQAAEEYLKHRWEVDVKRGSITEGRWGTIKSQLNHFVAYCGIVGRSERSSVTRLSDLESKSLQGYQQYRQQKGAKDVTIKNEQATINALCKWAFDEGLHSVQHYVFPSISRRGVDADTLRRSTYTDDEYRRITRALISYTAKKTAKAESLSEDERFTRQLVRHFFLIGANTMMRFGELYQLKWGNVETYSAEEQRLVTINVLAETSKVRQSRVIKVRGGKHFDRLRSLSKNTKQGDWVFTAHNGERVTRDALYYHYAQLMKLADITGWKERNLTYYSTRHYGITKRLQSNANPLTLSKVCGTSLKHLTETYYHADLTEQERAALLRYDGSAADVVALD
;
A
#
# COMPACT_ATOMS: atom_id res chain seq x y z
N MET A 1 27.49 34.02 108.36
CA MET A 1 26.38 33.08 108.67
C MET A 1 25.29 33.27 107.63
N THR A 2 25.02 32.20 106.88
CA THR A 2 23.74 31.85 106.22
C THR A 2 22.85 33.02 105.78
N ALA A 3 23.06 33.51 104.56
CA ALA A 3 22.06 34.28 103.84
C ALA A 3 21.21 33.30 103.00
N ALA A 4 19.98 33.08 103.46
CA ALA A 4 18.95 32.43 102.69
C ALA A 4 18.39 33.40 101.64
N ALA A 5 18.19 32.93 100.41
CA ALA A 5 17.27 33.56 99.48
C ALA A 5 16.55 32.49 98.64
N ARG A 6 15.23 32.59 98.70
CA ARG A 6 14.17 31.78 98.09
C ARG A 6 14.15 31.95 96.56
N VAL A 7 14.06 30.86 95.79
CA VAL A 7 12.87 30.28 95.10
C VAL A 7 12.43 30.98 93.79
N ALA A 8 12.49 30.16 92.72
CA ALA A 8 11.66 30.07 91.49
C ALA A 8 11.66 31.26 90.50
N LEU A 9 11.48 31.12 89.18
CA LEU A 9 10.88 30.12 88.27
C LEU A 9 11.50 30.49 86.88
N VAL A 10 11.76 29.64 85.88
CA VAL A 10 10.82 29.05 84.91
C VAL A 10 11.65 28.19 83.94
N VAL A 11 11.00 27.11 83.53
CA VAL A 11 11.37 25.99 82.67
C VAL A 11 11.82 26.41 81.25
N ASP A 12 12.82 25.73 80.69
CA ASP A 12 12.69 25.31 79.28
C ASP A 12 13.36 23.96 78.98
N ASN A 13 12.66 23.23 78.13
CA ASN A 13 12.84 21.86 77.72
C ASN A 13 14.02 21.67 76.77
N THR A 14 14.92 20.74 77.10
CA THR A 14 15.63 19.93 76.10
C THR A 14 16.27 18.73 76.81
N ARG A 15 15.65 17.55 76.69
CA ARG A 15 16.35 16.29 76.93
C ARG A 15 16.03 15.26 75.85
N THR A 16 17.03 15.09 75.00
CA THR A 16 17.37 13.95 74.14
C THR A 16 16.83 12.60 74.62
N GLN A 17 15.98 11.97 73.81
CA GLN A 17 15.61 10.56 73.96
C GLN A 17 16.63 9.66 73.26
N LYS A 18 17.29 8.81 74.07
CA LYS A 18 18.07 7.65 73.64
C LYS A 18 17.17 6.58 73.00
N GLN A 19 17.74 5.91 72.01
CA GLN A 19 17.18 4.88 71.14
C GLN A 19 16.39 3.78 71.87
N ARG A 20 15.15 3.56 71.44
CA ARG A 20 14.42 2.29 71.60
C ARG A 20 14.55 1.50 70.30
N SER A 21 15.09 0.28 70.39
CA SER A 21 15.18 -0.68 69.30
C SER A 21 13.79 -0.97 68.69
N LYS A 22 13.57 -0.57 67.44
CA LYS A 22 12.42 -1.03 66.65
C LYS A 22 12.66 -2.49 66.26
N ARG A 23 11.89 -3.41 66.84
CA ARG A 23 11.65 -4.74 66.24
C ARG A 23 11.10 -4.51 64.84
N SER A 24 11.86 -4.87 63.81
CA SER A 24 11.36 -4.94 62.44
C SER A 24 10.35 -6.06 62.35
N ALA A 25 9.06 -5.73 62.20
CA ALA A 25 8.07 -6.70 61.74
C ALA A 25 8.54 -7.26 60.38
N PRO A 26 8.51 -8.58 60.15
CA PRO A 26 8.89 -9.14 58.86
C PRO A 26 7.94 -8.59 57.80
N THR A 27 8.51 -8.06 56.71
CA THR A 27 7.76 -7.65 55.52
C THR A 27 6.96 -8.86 55.05
N GLN A 28 5.63 -8.84 55.19
CA GLN A 28 4.80 -9.97 54.77
C GLN A 28 5.04 -10.23 53.28
N SER A 29 5.67 -11.36 52.98
CA SER A 29 5.83 -11.84 51.61
C SER A 29 4.45 -12.01 50.98
N PHE A 30 4.22 -11.38 49.83
CA PHE A 30 3.00 -11.55 49.03
C PHE A 30 2.73 -13.02 48.66
N LEU A 31 3.78 -13.85 48.65
CA LEU A 31 3.71 -15.30 48.47
C LEU A 31 3.60 -15.99 49.83
N THR A 32 2.57 -16.82 50.00
CA THR A 32 2.34 -17.59 51.24
C THR A 32 3.10 -18.92 51.22
N ASP A 33 3.06 -19.63 50.08
CA ASP A 33 3.77 -20.89 49.88
C ASP A 33 4.52 -20.86 48.54
N LYS A 34 5.70 -21.48 48.50
CA LYS A 34 6.53 -21.62 47.29
C LYS A 34 7.14 -23.02 47.25
N HIS A 35 6.98 -23.69 46.12
CA HIS A 35 7.62 -24.98 45.84
C HIS A 35 8.32 -24.92 44.49
N SER A 36 9.57 -25.38 44.44
CA SER A 36 10.37 -25.37 43.21
C SER A 36 10.22 -26.68 42.44
N ILE A 37 10.27 -26.61 41.12
CA ILE A 37 10.19 -27.75 40.21
C ILE A 37 11.42 -27.72 39.30
N TYR A 38 11.99 -28.90 39.03
CA TYR A 38 13.19 -29.09 38.20
C TYR A 38 14.39 -28.21 38.61
N GLY A 39 14.67 -28.14 39.90
CA GLY A 39 15.87 -27.46 40.43
C GLY A 39 15.88 -25.94 40.20
N GLY A 40 14.74 -25.27 40.35
CA GLY A 40 14.63 -23.81 40.21
C GLY A 40 14.17 -23.33 38.84
N LYS A 41 13.99 -24.24 37.86
CA LYS A 41 13.58 -23.86 36.49
C LYS A 41 12.12 -23.40 36.41
N ALA A 42 11.27 -23.89 37.29
CA ALA A 42 9.90 -23.41 37.48
C ALA A 42 9.52 -23.43 38.97
N GLU A 43 8.46 -22.71 39.31
CA GLU A 43 7.96 -22.58 40.67
C GLU A 43 6.44 -22.71 40.67
N ILE A 44 5.89 -23.32 41.73
CA ILE A 44 4.47 -23.18 42.06
C ILE A 44 4.33 -22.37 43.33
N VAL A 45 3.42 -21.40 43.30
CA VAL A 45 3.25 -20.43 44.37
C VAL A 45 1.79 -20.29 44.76
N ARG A 46 1.56 -19.96 46.04
CA ARG A 46 0.30 -19.44 46.54
C ARG A 46 0.46 -18.00 46.98
N THR A 47 -0.60 -17.23 46.83
CA THR A 47 -0.65 -15.84 47.29
C THR A 47 -1.80 -15.71 48.27
N GLN A 48 -1.76 -14.67 49.12
CA GLN A 48 -2.88 -14.41 50.03
C GLN A 48 -4.21 -14.19 49.30
N GLN A 49 -4.15 -13.74 48.05
CA GLN A 49 -5.31 -13.48 47.19
C GLN A 49 -5.72 -14.67 46.31
N SER A 50 -4.98 -15.80 46.33
CA SER A 50 -5.26 -16.93 45.43
C SER A 50 -6.40 -17.83 45.89
N GLY A 51 -7.04 -17.57 47.04
CA GLY A 51 -8.12 -18.42 47.57
C GLY A 51 -7.67 -19.86 47.87
N GLY A 52 -6.37 -20.07 48.08
CA GLY A 52 -5.75 -21.38 48.33
C GLY A 52 -5.36 -22.15 47.06
N TYR A 53 -5.60 -21.61 45.86
CA TYR A 53 -5.20 -22.24 44.61
C TYR A 53 -3.70 -22.06 44.35
N TRP A 54 -3.07 -23.12 43.81
CA TRP A 54 -1.70 -23.09 43.34
C TRP A 54 -1.59 -22.40 41.96
N HIS A 55 -0.53 -21.63 41.78
CA HIS A 55 -0.20 -20.96 40.53
C HIS A 55 1.19 -21.36 40.05
N PHE A 56 1.30 -21.76 38.79
CA PHE A 56 2.56 -21.97 38.10
C PHE A 56 3.23 -20.63 37.78
N ARG A 57 4.56 -20.59 37.93
CA ARG A 57 5.42 -19.46 37.59
C ARG A 57 6.72 -19.95 36.95
N MET A 58 7.04 -19.43 35.77
CA MET A 58 8.31 -19.72 35.08
C MET A 58 8.87 -18.44 34.44
N TRP A 59 10.17 -18.18 34.60
CA TRP A 59 10.84 -17.07 33.93
C TRP A 59 11.27 -17.49 32.52
N ILE A 60 10.90 -16.69 31.52
CA ILE A 60 11.34 -16.87 30.14
C ILE A 60 12.41 -15.80 29.89
N SER A 61 13.68 -16.21 29.86
CA SER A 61 14.82 -15.29 29.70
C SER A 61 14.78 -14.55 28.36
N GLU A 62 14.44 -15.26 27.29
CA GLU A 62 14.34 -14.72 25.92
C GLU A 62 13.33 -13.58 25.80
N GLU A 63 12.25 -13.61 26.58
CA GLU A 63 11.17 -12.62 26.56
C GLU A 63 11.14 -11.72 27.80
N SER A 64 12.09 -11.92 28.73
CA SER A 64 12.24 -11.21 30.01
C SER A 64 10.93 -11.08 30.79
N LYS A 65 10.12 -12.15 30.83
CA LYS A 65 8.79 -12.16 31.43
C LYS A 65 8.48 -13.47 32.15
N TYR A 66 7.63 -13.37 33.18
CA TYR A 66 7.11 -14.54 33.91
C TYR A 66 5.83 -15.07 33.26
N VAL A 67 5.81 -16.34 32.91
CA VAL A 67 4.55 -17.07 32.66
C VAL A 67 3.90 -17.30 34.01
N ARG A 68 2.62 -16.96 34.14
CA ARG A 68 1.83 -17.19 35.35
C ARG A 68 0.51 -17.84 34.97
N LYS A 69 0.22 -19.02 35.52
CA LYS A 69 -1.02 -19.76 35.23
C LYS A 69 -1.58 -20.35 36.50
N THR A 70 -2.89 -20.22 36.73
CA THR A 70 -3.54 -20.97 37.82
C THR A 70 -3.56 -22.45 37.46
N LEU A 71 -3.14 -23.28 38.41
CA LEU A 71 -3.21 -24.74 38.28
C LEU A 71 -4.59 -25.27 38.69
N LYS A 72 -5.50 -24.40 39.14
CA LYS A 72 -6.89 -24.72 39.53
C LYS A 72 -7.00 -25.91 40.49
N THR A 73 -6.05 -26.04 41.43
CA THR A 73 -6.09 -27.05 42.49
C THR A 73 -5.53 -26.48 43.79
N LYS A 74 -6.03 -27.00 44.92
CA LYS A 74 -5.50 -26.73 46.27
C LYS A 74 -4.60 -27.87 46.77
N HIS A 75 -4.54 -29.01 46.08
CA HIS A 75 -3.69 -30.13 46.47
C HIS A 75 -2.29 -29.98 45.86
N LEU A 76 -1.25 -30.18 46.67
CA LEU A 76 0.14 -29.97 46.26
C LEU A 76 0.58 -30.98 45.20
N ASP A 77 0.34 -32.27 45.39
CA ASP A 77 0.78 -33.32 44.47
C ASP A 77 0.18 -33.14 43.07
N THR A 78 -1.14 -32.89 43.01
CA THR A 78 -1.82 -32.54 41.76
C THR A 78 -1.32 -31.23 41.15
N ALA A 79 -0.88 -30.27 41.96
CA ALA A 79 -0.31 -29.03 41.45
C ALA A 79 1.07 -29.25 40.82
N VAL A 80 1.90 -30.10 41.42
CA VAL A 80 3.22 -30.48 40.88
C VAL A 80 3.05 -31.17 39.53
N GLU A 81 2.20 -32.19 39.44
CA GLU A 81 1.93 -32.90 38.18
C GLU A 81 1.43 -31.96 37.06
N ARG A 82 0.46 -31.09 37.36
CA ARG A 82 -0.05 -30.09 36.39
C ARG A 82 1.05 -29.09 35.99
N ALA A 83 1.90 -28.69 36.92
CA ALA A 83 2.99 -27.76 36.67
C ALA A 83 4.11 -28.38 35.82
N GLU A 84 4.40 -29.68 35.98
CA GLU A 84 5.33 -30.41 35.12
C GLU A 84 4.83 -30.47 33.68
N ASN A 85 3.54 -30.78 33.48
CA ASN A 85 2.91 -30.76 32.16
C ASN A 85 2.98 -29.37 31.49
N GLU A 86 2.67 -28.30 32.23
CA GLU A 86 2.80 -26.92 31.73
C GLU A 86 4.24 -26.56 31.41
N PHE A 87 5.20 -27.00 32.22
CA PHE A 87 6.63 -26.78 31.98
C PHE A 87 7.07 -27.44 30.66
N PHE A 88 6.70 -28.70 30.44
CA PHE A 88 7.02 -29.39 29.19
C PHE A 88 6.35 -28.73 27.98
N ALA A 89 5.10 -28.30 28.09
CA ALA A 89 4.41 -27.59 27.01
C ALA A 89 5.10 -26.25 26.65
N ILE A 90 5.51 -25.47 27.65
CA ILE A 90 6.26 -24.22 27.44
C ILE A 90 7.62 -24.50 26.81
N LYS A 91 8.34 -25.51 27.31
CA LYS A 91 9.64 -25.91 26.74
C LYS A 91 9.53 -26.43 25.31
N ALA A 92 8.50 -27.20 24.99
CA ALA A 92 8.25 -27.65 23.61
C ALA A 92 8.02 -26.47 22.67
N ASN A 93 7.27 -25.45 23.11
CA ASN A 93 7.05 -24.23 22.33
C ASN A 93 8.33 -23.43 22.11
N LEU A 94 9.12 -23.22 23.17
CA LEU A 94 10.43 -22.54 23.07
C LEU A 94 11.39 -23.30 22.15
N ASN A 95 11.50 -24.62 22.29
CA ASN A 95 12.34 -25.45 21.42
C ASN A 95 11.87 -25.44 19.95
N SER A 96 10.58 -25.20 19.72
CA SER A 96 9.99 -25.05 18.39
C SER A 96 10.10 -23.61 17.85
N GLY A 97 10.82 -22.71 18.54
CA GLY A 97 10.99 -21.32 18.15
C GLY A 97 9.74 -20.44 18.30
N LYS A 98 8.69 -20.92 18.99
CA LYS A 98 7.46 -20.16 19.20
C LYS A 98 7.62 -19.25 20.42
N ARG A 99 7.22 -17.98 20.25
CA ARG A 99 7.10 -17.05 21.39
C ARG A 99 5.97 -17.49 22.32
N ILE A 100 6.23 -17.38 23.61
CA ILE A 100 5.29 -17.66 24.68
C ILE A 100 4.34 -16.48 24.89
N PHE A 101 4.86 -15.24 24.81
CA PHE A 101 4.02 -14.04 24.86
C PHE A 101 3.78 -13.51 23.45
N SER A 102 2.57 -13.76 22.94
CA SER A 102 2.14 -13.20 21.66
C SER A 102 2.26 -11.68 21.66
N PRO A 103 2.86 -11.07 20.61
CA PRO A 103 2.87 -9.62 20.44
C PRO A 103 1.43 -9.11 20.21
N THR A 104 1.24 -7.81 20.42
CA THR A 104 0.00 -7.15 20.00
C THR A 104 -0.09 -7.13 18.48
N VAL A 105 -1.29 -7.02 17.93
CA VAL A 105 -1.48 -6.90 16.47
C VAL A 105 -0.72 -5.69 15.93
N GLN A 106 -0.69 -4.58 16.69
CA GLN A 106 0.07 -3.39 16.34
C GLN A 106 1.58 -3.65 16.31
N GLN A 107 2.14 -4.27 17.35
CA GLN A 107 3.57 -4.60 17.42
C GLN A 107 3.98 -5.50 16.26
N ALA A 108 3.18 -6.54 15.96
CA ALA A 108 3.45 -7.42 14.84
C ALA A 108 3.42 -6.69 13.49
N ALA A 109 2.51 -5.73 13.30
CA ALA A 109 2.47 -4.91 12.10
C ALA A 109 3.70 -4.01 11.97
N GLU A 110 4.15 -3.40 13.07
CA GLU A 110 5.35 -2.57 13.11
C GLU A 110 6.63 -3.39 12.84
N GLU A 111 6.77 -4.56 13.48
CA GLU A 111 7.89 -5.48 13.24
C GLU A 111 7.90 -5.99 11.79
N TYR A 112 6.75 -6.36 11.24
CA TYR A 112 6.65 -6.77 9.83
C TYR A 112 7.03 -5.63 8.90
N LEU A 113 6.55 -4.40 9.13
CA LEU A 113 6.90 -3.24 8.31
C LEU A 113 8.40 -2.94 8.37
N LYS A 114 9.04 -3.09 9.53
CA LYS A 114 10.49 -2.96 9.68
C LYS A 114 11.22 -4.02 8.87
N HIS A 115 10.80 -5.29 8.96
CA HIS A 115 11.35 -6.37 8.14
C HIS A 115 11.20 -6.08 6.63
N ARG A 116 10.02 -5.67 6.16
CA ARG A 116 9.79 -5.30 4.75
C ARG A 116 10.68 -4.15 4.30
N TRP A 117 11.01 -3.20 5.19
CA TRP A 117 11.93 -2.11 4.88
C TRP A 117 13.38 -2.61 4.79
N GLU A 118 13.86 -3.28 5.83
CA GLU A 118 15.26 -3.69 5.96
C GLU A 118 15.65 -4.76 4.94
N VAL A 119 14.72 -5.66 4.61
CA VAL A 119 14.98 -6.76 3.67
C VAL A 119 14.55 -6.38 2.27
N ASP A 120 13.29 -6.02 2.03
CA ASP A 120 12.78 -5.91 0.66
C ASP A 120 13.03 -4.55 0.00
N VAL A 121 12.88 -3.44 0.76
CA VAL A 121 13.12 -2.10 0.21
C VAL A 121 14.62 -1.91 -0.04
N LYS A 122 15.47 -2.18 0.96
CA LYS A 122 16.92 -2.02 0.82
C LYS A 122 17.52 -2.94 -0.26
N ARG A 123 16.98 -4.15 -0.45
CA ARG A 123 17.40 -5.06 -1.53
C ARG A 123 16.85 -4.66 -2.91
N GLY A 124 15.89 -3.74 -2.97
CA GLY A 124 15.26 -3.31 -4.22
C GLY A 124 14.15 -4.23 -4.73
N SER A 125 13.72 -5.22 -3.93
CA SER A 125 12.61 -6.13 -4.27
C SER A 125 11.26 -5.42 -4.27
N ILE A 126 11.07 -4.42 -3.39
CA ILE A 126 9.89 -3.54 -3.37
C ILE A 126 10.29 -2.07 -3.37
N THR A 127 9.43 -1.21 -3.89
CA THR A 127 9.62 0.25 -3.83
C THR A 127 9.13 0.83 -2.50
N GLU A 128 9.67 1.98 -2.11
CA GLU A 128 9.19 2.75 -0.95
C GLU A 128 7.68 3.04 -1.02
N GLY A 129 7.17 3.41 -2.20
CA GLY A 129 5.73 3.62 -2.39
C GLY A 129 4.90 2.35 -2.17
N ARG A 130 5.43 1.16 -2.51
CA ARG A 130 4.75 -0.11 -2.21
C ARG A 130 4.77 -0.39 -0.71
N TRP A 131 5.88 -0.13 -0.02
CA TRP A 131 5.96 -0.23 1.44
C TRP A 131 4.95 0.70 2.12
N GLY A 132 4.83 1.95 1.68
CA GLY A 132 3.83 2.89 2.19
C GLY A 132 2.39 2.41 1.98
N THR A 133 2.11 1.73 0.86
CA THR A 133 0.82 1.07 0.63
C THR A 133 0.58 -0.05 1.64
N ILE A 134 1.56 -0.93 1.87
CA ILE A 134 1.47 -2.02 2.86
C ILE A 134 1.17 -1.43 4.25
N LYS A 135 1.87 -0.38 4.65
CA LYS A 135 1.63 0.34 5.91
C LYS A 135 0.19 0.81 6.04
N SER A 136 -0.35 1.48 5.02
CA SER A 136 -1.75 1.93 5.04
C SER A 136 -2.74 0.77 5.16
N GLN A 137 -2.50 -0.35 4.47
CA GLN A 137 -3.36 -1.53 4.53
C GLN A 137 -3.33 -2.19 5.92
N LEU A 138 -2.14 -2.29 6.52
CA LEU A 138 -1.98 -2.84 7.86
C LEU A 138 -2.57 -1.95 8.95
N ASN A 139 -2.56 -0.63 8.77
CA ASN A 139 -3.26 0.28 9.68
C ASN A 139 -4.78 0.00 9.70
N HIS A 140 -5.40 -0.30 8.55
CA HIS A 140 -6.80 -0.71 8.50
C HIS A 140 -7.04 -2.05 9.22
N PHE A 141 -6.10 -2.98 9.10
CA PHE A 141 -6.14 -4.26 9.82
C PHE A 141 -6.04 -4.06 11.34
N VAL A 142 -5.06 -3.30 11.82
CA VAL A 142 -4.90 -2.97 13.25
C VAL A 142 -6.16 -2.29 13.80
N ALA A 143 -6.72 -1.33 13.05
CA ALA A 143 -7.95 -0.65 13.43
C ALA A 143 -9.14 -1.61 13.56
N TYR A 144 -9.29 -2.55 12.62
CA TYR A 144 -10.34 -3.56 12.69
C TYR A 144 -10.14 -4.50 13.89
N CYS A 145 -8.91 -4.98 14.12
CA CYS A 145 -8.58 -5.82 15.27
C CYS A 145 -8.85 -5.13 16.61
N GLY A 146 -8.66 -3.81 16.69
CA GLY A 146 -9.01 -3.00 17.87
C GLY A 146 -10.52 -2.83 18.12
N ILE A 147 -11.37 -3.29 17.18
CA ILE A 147 -12.82 -3.39 17.34
C ILE A 147 -13.19 -4.82 17.75
N VAL A 148 -12.75 -5.82 16.98
CA VAL A 148 -13.15 -7.23 17.19
C VAL A 148 -12.48 -7.90 18.38
N GLY A 149 -11.30 -7.43 18.79
CA GLY A 149 -10.55 -8.00 19.92
C GLY A 149 -10.77 -7.27 21.25
N ARG A 150 -11.76 -6.36 21.34
CA ARG A 150 -12.12 -5.76 22.63
C ARG A 150 -12.79 -6.82 23.49
N SER A 151 -12.18 -7.12 24.63
CA SER A 151 -12.80 -7.89 25.70
C SER A 151 -12.98 -7.01 26.94
N GLU A 152 -13.85 -7.43 27.86
CA GLU A 152 -14.01 -6.77 29.17
C GLU A 152 -12.69 -6.66 29.96
N ARG A 153 -11.70 -7.51 29.64
CA ARG A 153 -10.43 -7.65 30.36
C ARG A 153 -9.23 -6.98 29.70
N SER A 154 -9.30 -6.67 28.40
CA SER A 154 -8.22 -5.99 27.68
C SER A 154 -8.74 -5.25 26.46
N SER A 155 -8.28 -4.01 26.30
CA SER A 155 -8.52 -3.16 25.14
C SER A 155 -7.55 -3.41 23.99
N VAL A 156 -6.54 -4.28 24.17
CA VAL A 156 -5.45 -4.50 23.22
C VAL A 156 -5.45 -5.93 22.71
N THR A 157 -5.74 -6.08 21.42
CA THR A 157 -5.77 -7.37 20.73
C THR A 157 -4.36 -7.89 20.47
N ARG A 158 -4.10 -9.14 20.86
CA ARG A 158 -2.88 -9.89 20.52
C ARG A 158 -3.14 -10.81 19.33
N LEU A 159 -2.06 -11.20 18.64
CA LEU A 159 -2.19 -12.19 17.56
C LEU A 159 -2.76 -13.51 18.08
N SER A 160 -2.37 -13.97 19.28
CA SER A 160 -2.92 -15.18 19.91
C SER A 160 -4.44 -15.15 20.14
N ASP A 161 -5.04 -13.96 20.19
CA ASP A 161 -6.48 -13.81 20.40
C ASP A 161 -7.27 -13.99 19.10
N LEU A 162 -6.57 -14.05 17.96
CA LEU A 162 -7.14 -14.19 16.63
C LEU A 162 -7.00 -15.64 16.14
N GLU A 163 -8.13 -16.25 15.82
CA GLU A 163 -8.22 -17.53 15.14
C GLU A 163 -8.31 -17.34 13.63
N SER A 164 -8.21 -18.44 12.88
CA SER A 164 -8.25 -18.45 11.41
C SER A 164 -9.49 -17.75 10.82
N LYS A 165 -10.63 -17.76 11.53
CA LYS A 165 -11.90 -17.16 11.09
C LYS A 165 -12.21 -15.80 11.73
N SER A 166 -11.33 -15.25 12.56
CA SER A 166 -11.60 -14.00 13.30
C SER A 166 -11.78 -12.76 12.40
N LEU A 167 -11.41 -12.83 11.11
CA LEU A 167 -11.46 -11.69 10.18
C LEU A 167 -12.58 -11.77 9.13
N GLN A 168 -13.59 -12.63 9.32
CA GLN A 168 -14.68 -12.79 8.35
C GLN A 168 -15.46 -11.49 8.09
N GLY A 169 -15.62 -10.62 9.11
CA GLY A 169 -16.30 -9.33 8.98
C GLY A 169 -15.45 -8.20 8.37
N TYR A 170 -14.18 -8.45 8.02
CA TYR A 170 -13.27 -7.41 7.54
C TYR A 170 -13.76 -6.75 6.23
N GLN A 171 -14.32 -7.54 5.31
CA GLN A 171 -14.84 -7.03 4.05
C GLN A 171 -15.97 -6.02 4.29
N GLN A 172 -16.96 -6.38 5.10
CA GLN A 172 -18.11 -5.52 5.39
C GLN A 172 -17.66 -4.22 6.08
N TYR A 173 -16.73 -4.31 7.03
CA TYR A 173 -16.12 -3.15 7.69
C TYR A 173 -15.48 -2.19 6.67
N ARG A 174 -14.72 -2.71 5.71
CA ARG A 174 -14.06 -1.88 4.70
C ARG A 174 -15.04 -1.28 3.69
N GLN A 175 -16.07 -2.02 3.29
CA GLN A 175 -17.14 -1.52 2.42
C GLN A 175 -17.92 -0.38 3.10
N GLN A 176 -18.23 -0.49 4.39
CA GLN A 176 -18.85 0.60 5.17
C GLN A 176 -17.98 1.87 5.23
N LYS A 177 -16.66 1.72 5.08
CA LYS A 177 -15.70 2.82 4.96
C LYS A 177 -15.45 3.28 3.51
N GLY A 178 -16.27 2.83 2.55
CA GLY A 178 -16.22 3.23 1.15
C GLY A 178 -15.11 2.57 0.31
N ALA A 179 -14.46 1.51 0.81
CA ALA A 179 -13.43 0.82 0.04
C ALA A 179 -14.03 -0.06 -1.06
N LYS A 180 -13.41 -0.03 -2.25
CA LYS A 180 -13.77 -0.92 -3.37
C LYS A 180 -13.29 -2.35 -3.11
N ASP A 181 -14.05 -3.33 -3.59
CA ASP A 181 -13.75 -4.76 -3.46
C ASP A 181 -12.33 -5.15 -3.92
N VAL A 182 -11.82 -4.54 -4.99
CA VAL A 182 -10.43 -4.78 -5.46
C VAL A 182 -9.39 -4.31 -4.43
N THR A 183 -9.65 -3.20 -3.75
CA THR A 183 -8.79 -2.67 -2.68
C THR A 183 -8.83 -3.59 -1.46
N ILE A 184 -10.02 -4.05 -1.08
CA ILE A 184 -10.22 -4.98 0.04
C ILE A 184 -9.48 -6.28 -0.22
N LYS A 185 -9.58 -6.85 -1.43
CA LYS A 185 -8.84 -8.07 -1.79
C LYS A 185 -7.32 -7.89 -1.68
N ASN A 186 -6.80 -6.72 -2.07
CA ASN A 186 -5.39 -6.39 -1.93
C ASN A 186 -4.99 -6.23 -0.45
N GLU A 187 -5.86 -5.65 0.39
CA GLU A 187 -5.67 -5.56 1.84
C GLU A 187 -5.62 -6.96 2.47
N GLN A 188 -6.59 -7.84 2.15
CA GLN A 188 -6.64 -9.23 2.62
C GLN A 188 -5.37 -10.01 2.26
N ALA A 189 -4.85 -9.85 1.04
CA ALA A 189 -3.60 -10.47 0.63
C ALA A 189 -2.40 -9.97 1.45
N THR A 190 -2.34 -8.67 1.76
CA THR A 190 -1.30 -8.08 2.61
C THR A 190 -1.40 -8.57 4.06
N ILE A 191 -2.62 -8.69 4.59
CA ILE A 191 -2.86 -9.24 5.94
C ILE A 191 -2.39 -10.69 6.01
N ASN A 192 -2.71 -11.52 5.02
CA ASN A 192 -2.25 -12.90 4.98
C ASN A 192 -0.73 -13.02 4.77
N ALA A 193 -0.10 -12.07 4.07
CA ALA A 193 1.36 -12.01 3.99
C ALA A 193 2.02 -11.70 5.34
N LEU A 194 1.45 -10.77 6.13
CA LEU A 194 1.88 -10.54 7.51
C LEU A 194 1.65 -11.78 8.38
N CYS A 195 0.49 -12.42 8.26
CA CYS A 195 0.12 -13.60 9.05
C CYS A 195 1.09 -14.76 8.81
N LYS A 196 1.41 -15.02 7.53
CA LYS A 196 2.40 -16.03 7.15
C LYS A 196 3.78 -15.71 7.72
N TRP A 197 4.25 -14.47 7.57
CA TRP A 197 5.54 -14.06 8.16
C TRP A 197 5.54 -14.21 9.68
N ALA A 198 4.49 -13.78 10.37
CA ALA A 198 4.38 -13.91 11.82
C ALA A 198 4.35 -15.38 12.27
N PHE A 199 3.76 -16.27 11.49
CA PHE A 199 3.82 -17.71 11.73
C PHE A 199 5.23 -18.27 11.57
N ASP A 200 5.92 -17.90 10.49
CA ASP A 200 7.28 -18.36 10.19
C ASP A 200 8.29 -17.87 11.25
N GLU A 201 8.09 -16.66 11.81
CA GLU A 201 8.88 -16.09 12.92
C GLU A 201 8.45 -16.59 14.31
N GLY A 202 7.49 -17.52 14.39
CA GLY A 202 6.99 -18.06 15.66
C GLY A 202 6.20 -17.07 16.52
N LEU A 203 5.75 -15.93 15.96
CA LEU A 203 4.95 -14.90 16.61
C LEU A 203 3.45 -15.25 16.65
N HIS A 204 3.00 -16.16 15.79
CA HIS A 204 1.59 -16.54 15.67
C HIS A 204 1.44 -18.04 15.35
N SER A 205 0.32 -18.63 15.77
CA SER A 205 0.00 -20.04 15.52
C SER A 205 -0.82 -20.27 14.26
N VAL A 206 -1.41 -19.22 13.68
CA VAL A 206 -2.20 -19.28 12.45
C VAL A 206 -1.36 -18.78 11.28
N GLN A 207 -1.32 -19.55 10.19
CA GLN A 207 -0.55 -19.20 9.00
C GLN A 207 -1.29 -18.25 8.05
N HIS A 208 -2.63 -18.34 8.00
CA HIS A 208 -3.47 -17.49 7.15
C HIS A 208 -4.88 -17.33 7.74
N TYR A 209 -5.47 -16.16 7.53
CA TYR A 209 -6.86 -15.91 7.83
C TYR A 209 -7.75 -16.31 6.65
N VAL A 210 -8.95 -16.80 6.98
CA VAL A 210 -9.98 -17.19 6.02
C VAL A 210 -10.92 -16.01 5.80
N PHE A 211 -10.84 -15.41 4.61
CA PHE A 211 -11.75 -14.35 4.18
C PHE A 211 -12.87 -14.93 3.30
N PRO A 212 -14.11 -14.43 3.42
CA PRO A 212 -15.17 -14.75 2.47
C PRO A 212 -14.77 -14.41 1.03
N SER A 213 -15.21 -15.22 0.08
CA SER A 213 -14.93 -14.98 -1.34
C SER A 213 -15.64 -13.72 -1.81
N ILE A 214 -14.86 -12.79 -2.36
CA ILE A 214 -15.39 -11.60 -3.04
C ILE A 214 -15.76 -12.02 -4.47
N SER A 215 -17.06 -12.17 -4.74
CA SER A 215 -17.55 -12.45 -6.09
C SER A 215 -17.16 -11.33 -7.03
N ARG A 216 -16.37 -11.65 -8.05
CA ARG A 216 -16.13 -10.75 -9.17
C ARG A 216 -17.24 -10.99 -10.18
N ARG A 217 -18.24 -10.11 -10.22
CA ARG A 217 -18.98 -9.92 -11.48
C ARG A 217 -17.94 -9.52 -12.52
N GLY A 218 -17.99 -10.14 -13.71
CA GLY A 218 -17.09 -9.79 -14.80
C GLY A 218 -17.08 -8.28 -15.01
N VAL A 219 -15.91 -7.71 -15.34
CA VAL A 219 -15.86 -6.28 -15.66
C VAL A 219 -16.64 -6.10 -16.94
N ASP A 220 -17.80 -5.44 -16.84
CA ASP A 220 -18.66 -5.16 -17.96
C ASP A 220 -17.87 -4.37 -19.02
N ALA A 221 -17.96 -4.80 -20.28
CA ALA A 221 -17.31 -4.14 -21.40
C ALA A 221 -17.72 -2.66 -21.48
N ASP A 222 -18.94 -2.32 -21.07
CA ASP A 222 -19.42 -0.95 -20.98
C ASP A 222 -18.71 -0.14 -19.87
N THR A 223 -18.42 -0.74 -18.71
CA THR A 223 -17.59 -0.11 -17.67
C THR A 223 -16.18 0.20 -18.20
N LEU A 224 -15.64 -0.68 -19.03
CA LEU A 224 -14.35 -0.49 -19.66
C LEU A 224 -14.36 0.60 -20.74
N ARG A 225 -15.37 0.62 -21.61
CA ARG A 225 -15.58 1.67 -22.62
C ARG A 225 -15.76 3.04 -21.96
N ARG A 226 -16.45 3.10 -20.82
CA ARG A 226 -16.61 4.33 -20.01
C ARG A 226 -15.31 4.82 -19.37
N SER A 227 -14.29 3.97 -19.24
CA SER A 227 -12.99 4.32 -18.62
C SER A 227 -12.02 5.07 -19.56
N THR A 228 -12.44 5.36 -20.79
CA THR A 228 -11.67 6.11 -21.79
C THR A 228 -12.51 7.17 -22.50
N TYR A 229 -11.89 7.99 -23.34
CA TYR A 229 -12.56 9.03 -24.13
C TYR A 229 -13.27 8.43 -25.35
N THR A 230 -14.44 8.97 -25.69
CA THR A 230 -15.02 8.76 -27.03
C THR A 230 -14.27 9.59 -28.09
N ASP A 231 -14.50 9.32 -29.38
CA ASP A 231 -13.90 10.12 -30.45
C ASP A 231 -14.37 11.57 -30.44
N ASP A 232 -15.64 11.80 -30.08
CA ASP A 232 -16.16 13.15 -29.94
C ASP A 232 -15.53 13.88 -28.74
N GLU A 233 -15.44 13.22 -27.59
CA GLU A 233 -14.78 13.77 -26.41
C GLU A 233 -13.32 14.12 -26.69
N TYR A 234 -12.57 13.21 -27.33
CA TYR A 234 -11.18 13.47 -27.70
C TYR A 234 -11.06 14.64 -28.69
N ARG A 235 -11.97 14.73 -29.67
CA ARG A 235 -12.04 15.89 -30.60
C ARG A 235 -12.33 17.19 -29.86
N ARG A 236 -13.30 17.22 -28.93
CA ARG A 236 -13.61 18.42 -28.13
C ARG A 236 -12.44 18.81 -27.23
N ILE A 237 -11.81 17.86 -26.55
CA ILE A 237 -10.62 18.12 -25.71
C ILE A 237 -9.46 18.68 -26.55
N THR A 238 -9.19 18.10 -27.72
CA THR A 238 -8.11 18.59 -28.58
C THR A 238 -8.38 19.99 -29.15
N ARG A 239 -9.64 20.33 -29.44
CA ARG A 239 -10.03 21.71 -29.78
C ARG A 239 -9.88 22.66 -28.58
N ALA A 240 -10.35 22.25 -27.40
CA ALA A 240 -10.20 23.03 -26.17
C ALA A 240 -8.72 23.29 -25.85
N LEU A 241 -7.83 22.31 -26.05
CA LEU A 241 -6.38 22.47 -25.92
C LEU A 241 -5.80 23.54 -26.85
N ILE A 242 -6.31 23.66 -28.09
CA ILE A 242 -5.88 24.70 -29.03
C ILE A 242 -6.32 26.07 -28.50
N SER A 243 -7.60 26.22 -28.15
CA SER A 243 -8.14 27.48 -27.63
C SER A 243 -7.49 27.91 -26.31
N TYR A 244 -7.25 26.95 -25.40
CA TYR A 244 -6.65 27.17 -24.08
C TYR A 244 -5.19 27.66 -24.15
N THR A 245 -4.50 27.33 -25.23
CA THR A 245 -3.09 27.71 -25.46
C THR A 245 -2.93 28.86 -26.47
N ALA A 246 -4.04 29.43 -26.97
CA ALA A 246 -4.01 30.48 -27.97
C ALA A 246 -3.51 31.81 -27.39
N LYS A 247 -2.80 32.59 -28.22
CA LYS A 247 -2.30 33.93 -27.83
C LYS A 247 -3.43 34.88 -27.43
N LYS A 248 -4.58 34.82 -28.12
CA LYS A 248 -5.78 35.62 -27.82
C LYS A 248 -6.29 35.36 -26.40
N THR A 249 -6.43 34.08 -26.04
CA THR A 249 -6.86 33.63 -24.70
C THR A 249 -5.86 34.08 -23.64
N ALA A 250 -4.56 33.90 -23.89
CA ALA A 250 -3.52 34.33 -22.96
C ALA A 250 -3.55 35.85 -22.71
N LYS A 251 -3.80 36.65 -23.75
CA LYS A 251 -3.96 38.11 -23.61
C LYS A 251 -5.24 38.47 -22.85
N ALA A 252 -6.36 37.82 -23.15
CA ALA A 252 -7.64 38.08 -22.50
C ALA A 252 -7.61 37.75 -21.00
N GLU A 253 -6.91 36.69 -20.62
CA GLU A 253 -6.75 36.25 -19.22
C GLU A 253 -5.52 36.86 -18.53
N SER A 254 -4.79 37.77 -19.18
CA SER A 254 -3.57 38.41 -18.66
C SER A 254 -2.53 37.43 -18.10
N LEU A 255 -2.31 36.31 -18.80
CA LEU A 255 -1.40 35.26 -18.34
C LEU A 255 0.06 35.69 -18.45
N SER A 256 0.85 35.32 -17.44
CA SER A 256 2.30 35.40 -17.51
C SER A 256 2.88 34.46 -18.58
N GLU A 257 4.12 34.70 -19.00
CA GLU A 257 4.82 33.81 -19.93
C GLU A 257 4.93 32.38 -19.40
N ASP A 258 5.19 32.24 -18.09
CA ASP A 258 5.34 30.95 -17.41
C ASP A 258 4.02 30.18 -17.36
N GLU A 259 2.90 30.84 -17.05
CA GLU A 259 1.58 30.21 -17.09
C GLU A 259 1.22 29.79 -18.51
N ARG A 260 1.48 30.66 -19.50
CA ARG A 260 1.22 30.35 -20.90
C ARG A 260 2.05 29.16 -21.37
N PHE A 261 3.31 29.06 -20.98
CA PHE A 261 4.17 27.92 -21.27
C PHE A 261 3.70 26.65 -20.56
N THR A 262 3.26 26.76 -19.31
CA THR A 262 2.67 25.62 -18.56
C THR A 262 1.44 25.07 -19.27
N ARG A 263 0.57 25.92 -19.83
CA ARG A 263 -0.56 25.46 -20.66
C ARG A 263 -0.10 24.74 -21.93
N GLN A 264 0.98 25.20 -22.58
CA GLN A 264 1.58 24.49 -23.72
C GLN A 264 2.15 23.13 -23.32
N LEU A 265 2.85 23.06 -22.18
CA LEU A 265 3.34 21.80 -21.60
C LEU A 265 2.20 20.81 -21.38
N VAL A 266 1.09 21.23 -20.77
CA VAL A 266 -0.10 20.40 -20.56
C VAL A 266 -0.69 19.90 -21.88
N ARG A 267 -0.80 20.78 -22.88
CA ARG A 267 -1.27 20.40 -24.22
C ARG A 267 -0.41 19.30 -24.82
N HIS A 268 0.90 19.49 -24.80
CA HIS A 268 1.82 18.52 -25.36
C HIS A 268 1.87 17.23 -24.53
N PHE A 269 1.73 17.31 -23.21
CA PHE A 269 1.63 16.14 -22.34
C PHE A 269 0.44 15.25 -22.71
N PHE A 270 -0.75 15.85 -22.91
CA PHE A 270 -1.95 15.13 -23.31
C PHE A 270 -1.80 14.48 -24.70
N LEU A 271 -1.35 15.25 -25.70
CA LEU A 271 -1.23 14.78 -27.08
C LEU A 271 -0.13 13.73 -27.24
N ILE A 272 0.99 13.89 -26.56
CA ILE A 272 2.08 12.90 -26.55
C ILE A 272 1.60 11.62 -25.84
N GLY A 273 0.90 11.71 -24.71
CA GLY A 273 0.35 10.55 -24.02
C GLY A 273 -0.56 9.70 -24.91
N ALA A 274 -1.46 10.34 -25.65
CA ALA A 274 -2.37 9.65 -26.58
C ALA A 274 -1.64 9.01 -27.77
N ASN A 275 -0.60 9.65 -28.31
CA ASN A 275 0.10 9.15 -29.50
C ASN A 275 1.16 8.08 -29.17
N THR A 276 1.86 8.23 -28.05
CA THR A 276 2.94 7.32 -27.62
C THR A 276 2.42 6.15 -26.81
N MET A 277 1.24 6.30 -26.21
CA MET A 277 0.61 5.32 -25.31
C MET A 277 1.50 4.96 -24.13
N MET A 278 2.48 5.78 -23.76
CA MET A 278 3.35 5.53 -22.61
C MET A 278 2.55 5.58 -21.30
N ARG A 279 3.01 4.86 -20.26
CA ARG A 279 2.41 5.03 -18.93
C ARG A 279 2.70 6.43 -18.41
N PHE A 280 1.79 6.98 -17.60
CA PHE A 280 1.96 8.32 -17.01
C PHE A 280 3.34 8.50 -16.36
N GLY A 281 3.80 7.53 -15.55
CA GLY A 281 5.11 7.60 -14.89
C GLY A 281 6.31 7.55 -15.86
N GLU A 282 6.19 6.83 -16.98
CA GLU A 282 7.22 6.77 -18.02
C GLU A 282 7.28 8.11 -18.78
N LEU A 283 6.11 8.65 -19.14
CA LEU A 283 5.99 9.92 -19.84
C LEU A 283 6.43 11.12 -18.98
N TYR A 284 5.99 11.14 -17.71
CA TYR A 284 6.30 12.19 -16.75
C TYR A 284 7.80 12.26 -16.40
N GLN A 285 8.51 11.14 -16.54
CA GLN A 285 9.95 11.03 -16.32
C GLN A 285 10.72 10.90 -17.65
N LEU A 286 10.16 11.36 -18.76
CA LEU A 286 10.87 11.33 -20.04
C LEU A 286 11.88 12.47 -20.09
N LYS A 287 13.11 12.16 -20.53
CA LYS A 287 14.19 13.14 -20.74
C LYS A 287 14.46 13.32 -22.23
N TRP A 288 14.92 14.50 -22.64
CA TRP A 288 15.18 14.80 -24.04
C TRP A 288 16.24 13.90 -24.68
N GLY A 289 17.20 13.42 -23.91
CA GLY A 289 18.20 12.45 -24.38
C GLY A 289 17.67 11.09 -24.79
N ASN A 290 16.42 10.79 -24.43
CA ASN A 290 15.75 9.55 -24.79
C ASN A 290 14.74 9.76 -25.93
N VAL A 291 14.77 10.90 -26.63
CA VAL A 291 13.78 11.29 -27.64
C VAL A 291 14.47 11.75 -28.92
N GLU A 292 14.16 11.06 -30.01
CA GLU A 292 14.64 11.39 -31.35
C GLU A 292 13.46 11.44 -32.33
N THR A 293 13.25 12.59 -32.99
CA THR A 293 12.17 12.77 -33.97
C THR A 293 12.70 12.64 -35.39
N TYR A 294 11.94 11.97 -36.26
CA TYR A 294 12.32 11.72 -37.65
C TYR A 294 11.09 11.72 -38.55
N SER A 295 11.29 11.87 -39.86
CA SER A 295 10.22 11.81 -40.86
C SER A 295 10.27 10.48 -41.60
N ALA A 296 9.12 9.83 -41.78
CA ALA A 296 8.97 8.62 -42.57
C ALA A 296 7.55 8.58 -43.16
N GLU A 297 7.41 8.24 -44.45
CA GLU A 297 6.11 8.12 -45.13
C GLU A 297 5.17 9.31 -44.86
N GLU A 298 5.66 10.54 -45.07
CA GLU A 298 4.93 11.80 -44.83
C GLU A 298 4.46 12.03 -43.37
N GLN A 299 4.90 11.21 -42.42
CA GLN A 299 4.59 11.33 -41.01
C GLN A 299 5.82 11.74 -40.20
N ARG A 300 5.62 12.63 -39.21
CA ARG A 300 6.64 12.96 -38.21
C ARG A 300 6.54 11.98 -37.03
N LEU A 301 7.46 11.02 -36.99
CA LEU A 301 7.56 9.96 -35.99
C LEU A 301 8.56 10.33 -34.88
N VAL A 302 8.57 9.50 -33.83
CA VAL A 302 9.51 9.61 -32.71
C VAL A 302 9.99 8.24 -32.29
N THR A 303 11.30 8.12 -32.08
CA THR A 303 11.95 7.02 -31.37
C THR A 303 12.11 7.43 -29.91
N ILE A 304 11.64 6.61 -28.99
CA ILE A 304 11.76 6.85 -27.55
C ILE A 304 12.44 5.67 -26.89
N ASN A 305 13.51 5.93 -26.14
CA ASN A 305 14.11 4.96 -25.25
C ASN A 305 13.44 5.02 -23.87
N VAL A 306 12.57 4.06 -23.58
CA VAL A 306 11.93 3.95 -22.25
C VAL A 306 12.87 3.18 -21.33
N LEU A 307 13.36 3.84 -20.30
CA LEU A 307 14.32 3.27 -19.35
C LEU A 307 13.65 2.29 -18.38
N ALA A 308 14.39 1.25 -17.96
CA ALA A 308 13.92 0.28 -16.97
C ALA A 308 13.56 0.95 -15.63
N GLU A 309 14.33 1.95 -15.22
CA GLU A 309 14.14 2.68 -13.96
C GLU A 309 12.80 3.41 -13.88
N THR A 310 12.31 3.94 -15.00
CA THR A 310 11.04 4.67 -15.09
C THR A 310 9.87 3.77 -15.47
N SER A 311 10.15 2.55 -15.92
CA SER A 311 9.11 1.58 -16.27
C SER A 311 8.63 0.79 -15.06
N LYS A 312 7.30 0.60 -14.98
CA LYS A 312 6.64 -0.21 -13.96
C LYS A 312 7.17 -1.65 -13.92
N VAL A 313 7.56 -2.20 -15.07
CA VAL A 313 8.00 -3.60 -15.21
C VAL A 313 9.52 -3.75 -15.11
N ARG A 314 10.26 -2.67 -14.85
CA ARG A 314 11.73 -2.66 -14.76
C ARG A 314 12.44 -3.21 -16.01
N GLN A 315 11.84 -3.03 -17.18
CA GLN A 315 12.40 -3.41 -18.47
C GLN A 315 12.53 -2.18 -19.36
N SER A 316 13.69 -2.04 -20.01
CA SER A 316 13.89 -1.02 -21.03
C SER A 316 13.24 -1.46 -22.35
N ARG A 317 12.83 -0.48 -23.15
CA ARG A 317 12.35 -0.74 -24.51
C ARG A 317 12.54 0.49 -25.38
N VAL A 318 12.87 0.26 -26.64
CA VAL A 318 12.85 1.30 -27.67
C VAL A 318 11.54 1.20 -28.41
N ILE A 319 10.82 2.32 -28.51
CA ILE A 319 9.54 2.39 -29.21
C ILE A 319 9.62 3.40 -30.36
N LYS A 320 8.97 3.06 -31.48
CA LYS A 320 8.79 3.96 -32.64
C LYS A 320 7.31 4.21 -32.82
N VAL A 321 6.88 5.46 -32.67
CA VAL A 321 5.46 5.84 -32.62
C VAL A 321 5.23 7.17 -33.33
N ARG A 322 3.96 7.49 -33.63
CA ARG A 322 3.59 8.82 -34.14
C ARG A 322 3.73 9.87 -33.03
N GLY A 323 3.70 11.14 -33.43
CA GLY A 323 3.64 12.27 -32.51
C GLY A 323 4.93 13.08 -32.39
N GLY A 324 5.93 12.84 -33.27
CA GLY A 324 7.19 13.60 -33.28
C GLY A 324 6.97 15.11 -33.37
N LYS A 325 5.98 15.55 -34.15
CA LYS A 325 5.58 16.97 -34.24
C LYS A 325 5.24 17.62 -32.89
N HIS A 326 4.75 16.85 -31.91
CA HIS A 326 4.43 17.38 -30.58
C HIS A 326 5.69 17.59 -29.75
N PHE A 327 6.69 16.71 -29.91
CA PHE A 327 8.02 16.89 -29.32
C PHE A 327 8.75 18.08 -29.95
N ASP A 328 8.75 18.19 -31.28
CA ASP A 328 9.43 19.28 -32.00
C ASP A 328 8.89 20.65 -31.55
N ARG A 329 7.57 20.81 -31.50
CA ARG A 329 6.92 22.04 -31.02
C ARG A 329 7.27 22.33 -29.56
N LEU A 330 7.20 21.34 -28.69
CA LEU A 330 7.52 21.55 -27.28
C LEU A 330 9.00 21.93 -27.09
N ARG A 331 9.90 21.30 -27.85
CA ARG A 331 11.33 21.61 -27.86
C ARG A 331 11.58 23.06 -28.30
N SER A 332 10.86 23.55 -29.32
CA SER A 332 10.98 24.95 -29.77
C SER A 332 10.45 25.99 -28.79
N LEU A 333 9.56 25.60 -27.86
CA LEU A 333 8.98 26.49 -26.86
C LEU A 333 9.75 26.47 -25.53
N SER A 334 10.50 25.39 -25.26
CA SER A 334 11.21 25.19 -24.01
C SER A 334 12.58 25.86 -24.02
N LYS A 335 12.95 26.48 -22.88
CA LYS A 335 14.31 26.94 -22.61
C LYS A 335 15.25 25.79 -22.18
N ASN A 336 14.67 24.67 -21.72
CA ASN A 336 15.37 23.52 -21.16
C ASN A 336 15.20 22.30 -22.10
N THR A 337 16.22 22.04 -22.92
CA THR A 337 16.19 21.02 -23.99
C THR A 337 17.45 20.16 -24.04
N LYS A 338 18.33 20.26 -23.05
CA LYS A 338 19.56 19.47 -22.96
C LYS A 338 19.21 17.99 -22.72
N GLN A 339 20.16 17.10 -23.02
CA GLN A 339 19.98 15.65 -22.93
C GLN A 339 19.44 15.18 -21.56
N GLY A 340 19.93 15.79 -20.46
CA GLY A 340 19.54 15.47 -19.09
C GLY A 340 18.23 16.09 -18.61
N ASP A 341 17.70 17.08 -19.34
CA ASP A 341 16.49 17.81 -18.96
C ASP A 341 15.24 16.97 -19.19
N TRP A 342 14.24 17.11 -18.33
CA TRP A 342 12.95 16.46 -18.55
C TRP A 342 12.23 17.11 -19.75
N VAL A 343 11.49 16.31 -20.50
CA VAL A 343 10.65 16.81 -21.61
C VAL A 343 9.60 17.80 -21.10
N PHE A 344 9.07 17.56 -19.90
CA PHE A 344 8.04 18.39 -19.27
C PHE A 344 8.62 19.24 -18.12
N THR A 345 9.55 20.11 -18.47
CA THR A 345 10.23 21.04 -17.56
C THR A 345 9.64 22.45 -17.71
N ALA A 346 9.29 23.09 -16.60
CA ALA A 346 8.84 24.48 -16.55
C ALA A 346 10.02 25.44 -16.85
N HIS A 347 9.73 26.74 -17.04
CA HIS A 347 10.78 27.71 -17.37
C HIS A 347 11.82 27.89 -16.26
N ASN A 348 11.44 27.68 -15.00
CA ASN A 348 12.34 27.70 -13.85
C ASN A 348 13.33 26.51 -13.79
N GLY A 349 13.29 25.58 -14.76
CA GLY A 349 14.17 24.40 -14.79
C GLY A 349 13.67 23.22 -13.97
N GLU A 350 12.59 23.40 -13.21
CA GLU A 350 11.97 22.32 -12.45
C GLU A 350 10.97 21.55 -13.30
N ARG A 351 10.77 20.27 -12.98
CA ARG A 351 9.73 19.47 -13.62
C ARG A 351 8.36 19.99 -13.21
N VAL A 352 7.44 20.10 -14.16
CA VAL A 352 6.03 20.47 -13.87
C VAL A 352 5.47 19.54 -12.79
N THR A 353 4.84 20.10 -11.76
CA THR A 353 4.27 19.31 -10.67
C THR A 353 3.06 18.51 -11.15
N ARG A 354 2.77 17.39 -10.50
CA ARG A 354 1.55 16.61 -10.80
C ARG A 354 0.30 17.44 -10.53
N ASP A 355 0.30 18.24 -9.47
CA ASP A 355 -0.83 19.08 -9.10
C ASP A 355 -1.13 20.12 -10.16
N ALA A 356 -0.10 20.76 -10.75
CA ALA A 356 -0.28 21.66 -11.88
C ALA A 356 -0.88 20.95 -13.11
N LEU A 357 -0.39 19.75 -13.45
CA LEU A 357 -0.98 18.95 -14.54
C LEU A 357 -2.46 18.67 -14.28
N TYR A 358 -2.83 18.18 -13.09
CA TYR A 358 -4.21 17.84 -12.78
C TYR A 358 -5.13 19.06 -12.60
N TYR A 359 -4.59 20.20 -12.14
CA TYR A 359 -5.29 21.48 -12.14
C TYR A 359 -5.72 21.87 -13.55
N HIS A 360 -4.77 21.90 -14.51
CA HIS A 360 -5.08 22.24 -15.89
C HIS A 360 -5.94 21.17 -16.57
N TYR A 361 -5.77 19.89 -16.24
CA TYR A 361 -6.65 18.82 -16.73
C TYR A 361 -8.12 19.10 -16.38
N ALA A 362 -8.43 19.50 -15.15
CA ALA A 362 -9.79 19.85 -14.73
C ALA A 362 -10.35 21.06 -15.51
N GLN A 363 -9.52 22.08 -15.75
CA GLN A 363 -9.91 23.23 -16.60
C GLN A 363 -10.22 22.79 -18.03
N LEU A 364 -9.44 21.86 -18.59
CA LEU A 364 -9.66 21.34 -19.93
C LEU A 364 -10.95 20.51 -20.03
N MET A 365 -11.25 19.68 -19.04
CA MET A 365 -12.52 18.94 -19.02
C MET A 365 -13.71 19.90 -19.00
N LYS A 366 -13.62 21.01 -18.24
CA LYS A 366 -14.64 22.06 -18.22
C LYS A 366 -14.76 22.77 -19.57
N LEU A 367 -13.65 23.20 -20.16
CA LEU A 367 -13.63 23.91 -21.45
C LEU A 367 -14.10 23.04 -22.62
N ALA A 368 -13.86 21.74 -22.55
CA ALA A 368 -14.31 20.77 -23.56
C ALA A 368 -15.73 20.25 -23.32
N ASP A 369 -16.39 20.69 -22.25
CA ASP A 369 -17.73 20.26 -21.83
C ASP A 369 -17.85 18.75 -21.60
N ILE A 370 -16.84 18.16 -20.95
CA ILE A 370 -16.83 16.72 -20.62
C ILE A 370 -17.50 16.54 -19.26
N THR A 371 -18.78 16.17 -19.26
CA THR A 371 -19.53 15.87 -18.04
C THR A 371 -19.26 14.43 -17.56
N GLY A 372 -19.44 14.17 -16.26
CA GLY A 372 -19.30 12.81 -15.70
C GLY A 372 -17.88 12.24 -15.65
N TRP A 373 -16.85 13.05 -15.95
CA TRP A 373 -15.47 12.56 -16.10
C TRP A 373 -14.85 12.07 -14.78
N LYS A 374 -15.29 12.60 -13.64
CA LYS A 374 -14.81 12.18 -12.32
C LYS A 374 -15.41 10.84 -11.92
N GLU A 375 -16.70 10.67 -12.16
CA GLU A 375 -17.47 9.46 -11.93
C GLU A 375 -16.92 8.31 -12.78
N ARG A 376 -16.57 8.60 -14.04
CA ARG A 376 -15.88 7.71 -14.97
C ARG A 376 -14.40 7.48 -14.66
N ASN A 377 -13.82 8.22 -13.71
CA ASN A 377 -12.39 8.21 -13.38
C ASN A 377 -11.48 8.49 -14.59
N LEU A 378 -11.87 9.41 -15.48
CA LEU A 378 -11.03 9.84 -16.59
C LEU A 378 -9.83 10.63 -16.07
N THR A 379 -8.64 10.26 -16.51
CA THR A 379 -7.38 10.92 -16.13
C THR A 379 -6.42 10.95 -17.32
N TYR A 380 -5.21 11.47 -17.15
CA TYR A 380 -4.15 11.30 -18.15
C TYR A 380 -3.89 9.83 -18.53
N TYR A 381 -4.16 8.86 -17.65
CA TYR A 381 -4.06 7.44 -18.00
C TYR A 381 -5.05 7.03 -19.10
N SER A 382 -6.21 7.70 -19.18
CA SER A 382 -7.20 7.49 -20.24
C SER A 382 -6.68 7.86 -21.62
N THR A 383 -5.67 8.74 -21.75
CA THR A 383 -5.03 9.02 -23.04
C THR A 383 -4.32 7.78 -23.61
N ARG A 384 -3.67 7.01 -22.73
CA ARG A 384 -3.06 5.73 -23.11
C ARG A 384 -4.13 4.72 -23.53
N HIS A 385 -5.22 4.63 -22.77
CA HIS A 385 -6.34 3.74 -23.13
C HIS A 385 -6.85 4.11 -24.52
N TYR A 386 -7.24 5.36 -24.74
CA TYR A 386 -7.70 5.87 -26.03
C TYR A 386 -6.71 5.56 -27.15
N GLY A 387 -5.44 5.86 -26.96
CA GLY A 387 -4.39 5.61 -27.96
C GLY A 387 -4.27 4.13 -28.35
N ILE A 388 -4.27 3.21 -27.36
CA ILE A 388 -4.21 1.76 -27.62
C ILE A 388 -5.43 1.32 -28.40
N THR A 389 -6.64 1.71 -27.97
CA THR A 389 -7.89 1.38 -28.65
C THR A 389 -7.88 1.86 -30.11
N LYS A 390 -7.43 3.10 -30.38
CA LYS A 390 -7.37 3.62 -31.75
C LYS A 390 -6.35 2.93 -32.63
N ARG A 391 -5.23 2.48 -32.07
CA ARG A 391 -4.27 1.66 -32.82
C ARG A 391 -4.85 0.29 -33.18
N LEU A 392 -5.53 -0.36 -32.24
CA LEU A 392 -6.19 -1.64 -32.50
C LEU A 392 -7.27 -1.51 -33.58
N GLN A 393 -8.14 -0.50 -33.47
CA GLN A 393 -9.16 -0.21 -34.49
C GLN A 393 -8.58 0.12 -35.88
N SER A 394 -7.33 0.58 -35.91
CA SER A 394 -6.55 0.83 -37.14
C SER A 394 -5.75 -0.41 -37.58
N ASN A 395 -6.14 -1.61 -37.13
CA ASN A 395 -5.51 -2.90 -37.44
C ASN A 395 -4.02 -3.02 -37.01
N ALA A 396 -3.58 -2.28 -35.99
CA ALA A 396 -2.25 -2.49 -35.44
C ALA A 396 -2.16 -3.89 -34.80
N ASN A 397 -1.11 -4.64 -35.15
CA ASN A 397 -0.88 -5.97 -34.60
C ASN A 397 -0.82 -5.92 -33.05
N PRO A 398 -1.70 -6.65 -32.32
CA PRO A 398 -1.78 -6.58 -30.86
C PRO A 398 -0.49 -6.99 -30.14
N LEU A 399 0.25 -7.97 -30.68
CA LEU A 399 1.53 -8.40 -30.12
C LEU A 399 2.57 -7.28 -30.22
N THR A 400 2.68 -6.64 -31.38
CA THR A 400 3.57 -5.48 -31.59
C THR A 400 3.19 -4.34 -30.66
N LEU A 401 1.90 -4.04 -30.54
CA LEU A 401 1.40 -2.99 -29.67
C LEU A 401 1.66 -3.30 -28.18
N SER A 402 1.58 -4.58 -27.78
CA SER A 402 1.90 -5.01 -26.41
C SER A 402 3.36 -4.71 -26.04
N LYS A 403 4.30 -4.93 -26.97
CA LYS A 403 5.72 -4.61 -26.82
C LYS A 403 5.94 -3.09 -26.74
N VAL A 404 5.33 -2.31 -27.63
CA VAL A 404 5.38 -0.84 -27.61
C VAL A 404 4.84 -0.28 -26.29
N CYS A 405 3.72 -0.80 -25.83
CA CYS A 405 3.06 -0.33 -24.62
C CYS A 405 3.71 -0.87 -23.33
N GLY A 406 4.59 -1.87 -23.41
CA GLY A 406 5.20 -2.54 -22.26
C GLY A 406 4.15 -3.22 -21.38
N THR A 407 3.20 -3.94 -21.99
CA THR A 407 2.13 -4.67 -21.29
C THR A 407 2.01 -6.10 -21.82
N SER A 408 1.49 -7.03 -21.02
CA SER A 408 1.21 -8.38 -21.50
C SER A 408 0.09 -8.37 -22.54
N LEU A 409 0.16 -9.29 -23.50
CA LEU A 409 -0.89 -9.48 -24.52
C LEU A 409 -2.25 -9.74 -23.87
N LYS A 410 -2.29 -10.63 -22.87
CA LYS A 410 -3.51 -10.92 -22.08
C LYS A 410 -4.13 -9.65 -21.47
N HIS A 411 -3.31 -8.80 -20.84
CA HIS A 411 -3.84 -7.56 -20.27
C HIS A 411 -4.33 -6.61 -21.37
N LEU A 412 -3.62 -6.57 -22.52
CA LEU A 412 -4.02 -5.74 -23.64
C LEU A 412 -5.37 -6.17 -24.21
N THR A 413 -5.58 -7.48 -24.39
CA THR A 413 -6.83 -8.02 -24.91
C THR A 413 -7.99 -7.85 -23.94
N GLU A 414 -7.79 -8.16 -22.66
CA GLU A 414 -8.83 -8.00 -21.64
C GLU A 414 -9.20 -6.54 -21.39
N THR A 415 -8.28 -5.60 -21.63
CA THR A 415 -8.42 -4.19 -21.19
C THR A 415 -8.72 -3.20 -22.32
N TYR A 416 -8.31 -3.50 -23.55
CA TYR A 416 -8.37 -2.52 -24.65
C TYR A 416 -8.95 -3.08 -25.94
N TYR A 417 -8.97 -4.41 -26.07
CA TYR A 417 -9.51 -5.08 -27.25
C TYR A 417 -11.00 -5.34 -27.04
N HIS A 418 -11.81 -4.43 -27.59
CA HIS A 418 -13.24 -4.63 -27.75
C HIS A 418 -13.47 -4.85 -29.23
N ALA A 419 -13.51 -6.11 -29.66
CA ALA A 419 -13.83 -6.43 -31.05
C ALA A 419 -15.16 -5.75 -31.38
N ASP A 420 -15.11 -4.75 -32.26
CA ASP A 420 -16.32 -4.14 -32.79
C ASP A 420 -16.91 -5.09 -33.83
N LEU A 421 -18.22 -5.04 -34.06
CA LEU A 421 -18.88 -5.86 -35.09
C LEU A 421 -18.21 -5.62 -36.46
N THR A 422 -17.75 -4.40 -36.71
CA THR A 422 -17.01 -4.03 -37.92
C THR A 422 -15.64 -4.72 -38.04
N GLU A 423 -14.99 -5.08 -36.94
CA GLU A 423 -13.75 -5.87 -36.97
C GLU A 423 -14.06 -7.34 -37.26
N GLN A 424 -15.16 -7.87 -36.71
CA GLN A 424 -15.63 -9.22 -37.01
C GLN A 424 -16.03 -9.34 -38.48
N GLU A 425 -16.76 -8.37 -39.01
CA GLU A 425 -17.11 -8.26 -40.43
C GLU A 425 -15.86 -8.19 -41.31
N ARG A 426 -14.89 -7.33 -40.98
CA ARG A 426 -13.63 -7.25 -41.71
C ARG A 426 -12.84 -8.56 -41.67
N ALA A 427 -12.78 -9.23 -40.51
CA ALA A 427 -12.13 -10.52 -40.38
C ALA A 427 -12.85 -11.60 -41.21
N ALA A 428 -14.19 -11.58 -41.25
CA ALA A 428 -14.99 -12.47 -42.08
C ALA A 428 -14.80 -12.21 -43.58
N LEU A 429 -14.49 -10.97 -43.98
CA LEU A 429 -14.21 -10.59 -45.37
C LEU A 429 -12.79 -10.93 -45.85
N LEU A 430 -11.88 -11.29 -44.93
CA LEU A 430 -10.54 -11.74 -45.32
C LEU A 430 -10.64 -13.08 -46.03
N ARG A 431 -10.17 -13.14 -47.28
CA ARG A 431 -10.05 -14.40 -48.01
C ARG A 431 -8.87 -15.18 -47.46
N TYR A 432 -9.00 -16.50 -47.39
CA TYR A 432 -7.85 -17.36 -47.15
C TYR A 432 -6.90 -17.23 -48.34
N ASP A 433 -5.67 -16.74 -48.11
CA ASP A 433 -4.64 -16.75 -49.15
C ASP A 433 -4.38 -18.20 -49.54
N GLY A 434 -4.80 -18.59 -50.75
CA GLY A 434 -4.74 -19.96 -51.26
C GLY A 434 -6.07 -20.51 -51.81
N SER A 435 -7.21 -19.84 -51.63
CA SER A 435 -8.42 -20.21 -52.38
C SER A 435 -8.31 -19.64 -53.80
N ALA A 436 -7.62 -20.39 -54.67
CA ALA A 436 -7.83 -20.29 -56.10
C ALA A 436 -9.35 -20.33 -56.38
N ALA A 437 -9.75 -19.56 -57.38
CA ALA A 437 -11.13 -19.42 -57.83
C ALA A 437 -11.85 -20.77 -57.87
N ASP A 438 -12.94 -20.89 -57.12
CA ASP A 438 -14.14 -21.65 -57.46
C ASP A 438 -15.20 -21.32 -56.40
N VAL A 439 -15.83 -20.15 -56.57
CA VAL A 439 -17.16 -19.96 -56.00
C VAL A 439 -18.08 -20.74 -56.93
N VAL A 440 -18.28 -22.03 -56.63
CA VAL A 440 -19.44 -22.74 -57.13
C VAL A 440 -20.64 -21.98 -56.56
N ALA A 441 -21.38 -21.30 -57.44
CA ALA A 441 -22.69 -20.81 -57.09
C ALA A 441 -23.53 -22.03 -56.70
N LEU A 442 -23.82 -22.14 -55.40
CA LEU A 442 -24.87 -23.03 -54.93
C LEU A 442 -26.17 -22.23 -55.05
N ASP A 443 -27.02 -22.68 -55.97
CA ASP A 443 -28.40 -22.21 -56.15
C ASP A 443 -29.22 -22.28 -54.85
#